data_AF-A0A3S1LII2-F1
#
_entry.id   AF-A0A3S1LII2-F1
#
_cell.length_a   1.000
_cell.length_b   1.000
_cell.length_c   1.000
_cell.angle_alpha   90.00
_cell.angle_beta   90.00
_cell.angle_gamma   90.00
#
_symmetry.space_group_name_H-M   'P 1'
#
loop_
_entity.id
_entity.type
_entity.pdbx_description
1 polymer ?
#
loop_
_entity_poly.entity_id
_entity_poly.type
_entity_poly.pdbx_seq_one_letter_code
_entity_poly.pdbx_strand_id
1 'polypeptide(L)'
;LLYNFPTKAKLMQALVEDYLRAFEQALESARTAGVSGESPLATYIKLSAEHAEESKPSASWIFSAIAEDPDFLTPIKSFRRQVFERLKGETPDLKALLVCYLAIEGLRSMNLFDSDVLSRDERRLLVSSLLEIAG
;
A
#
# COMPACT_ATOMS: atom_id res chain seq x y z
N LEU A 1 -27.20 -9.62 1.11
CA LEU A 1 -25.80 -9.62 0.66
C LEU A 1 -25.56 -10.43 -0.62
N LEU A 2 -26.18 -11.60 -0.81
CA LEU A 2 -26.03 -12.43 -2.03
C LEU A 2 -26.59 -11.82 -3.33
N TYR A 3 -27.38 -10.74 -3.27
CA TYR A 3 -27.95 -10.12 -4.48
C TYR A 3 -26.93 -9.31 -5.29
N ASN A 4 -25.86 -8.82 -4.64
CA ASN A 4 -24.84 -7.97 -5.28
C ASN A 4 -23.52 -8.70 -5.53
N PHE A 5 -23.26 -9.81 -4.83
CA PHE A 5 -22.01 -10.57 -4.96
C PHE A 5 -22.30 -12.06 -5.14
N PRO A 6 -21.93 -12.66 -6.28
CA PRO A 6 -22.27 -14.05 -6.60
C PRO A 6 -21.47 -15.07 -5.78
N THR A 7 -20.30 -14.71 -5.23
CA THR A 7 -19.45 -15.58 -4.41
C THR A 7 -18.83 -14.82 -3.24
N LYS A 8 -18.29 -15.57 -2.26
CA LYS A 8 -17.55 -14.98 -1.13
C LYS A 8 -16.28 -14.29 -1.65
N ALA A 9 -15.58 -14.89 -2.62
CA ALA A 9 -14.45 -14.25 -3.28
C ALA A 9 -14.80 -12.88 -3.90
N LYS A 10 -15.95 -12.76 -4.60
CA LYS A 10 -16.37 -11.47 -5.18
C LYS A 10 -16.76 -10.42 -4.14
N LEU A 11 -17.37 -10.81 -3.03
CA LEU A 11 -17.58 -9.91 -1.90
C LEU A 11 -16.24 -9.42 -1.33
N MET A 12 -15.30 -10.33 -1.07
CA MET A 12 -13.99 -9.97 -0.54
C MET A 12 -13.21 -9.08 -1.51
N GLN A 13 -13.33 -9.32 -2.83
CA GLN A 13 -12.68 -8.53 -3.87
C GLN A 13 -13.22 -7.10 -3.84
N ALA A 14 -14.54 -6.92 -3.71
CA ALA A 14 -15.15 -5.60 -3.61
C ALA A 14 -14.73 -4.84 -2.35
N LEU A 15 -14.56 -5.53 -1.21
CA LEU A 15 -14.01 -4.92 0.01
C LEU A 15 -12.56 -4.45 -0.17
N VAL A 16 -11.75 -5.25 -0.88
CA VAL A 16 -10.38 -4.85 -1.24
C VAL A 16 -10.41 -3.63 -2.15
N GLU A 17 -11.22 -3.63 -3.21
CA GLU A 17 -11.36 -2.48 -4.11
C GLU A 17 -11.78 -1.20 -3.38
N ASP A 18 -12.70 -1.31 -2.42
CA ASP A 18 -13.13 -0.17 -1.62
C ASP A 18 -12.02 0.38 -0.73
N TYR A 19 -11.28 -0.51 -0.06
CA TYR A 19 -10.09 -0.15 0.70
C TYR A 19 -9.02 0.53 -0.17
N LEU A 20 -8.76 0.02 -1.38
CA LEU A 20 -7.81 0.62 -2.32
C LEU A 20 -8.24 2.03 -2.75
N ARG A 21 -9.54 2.24 -3.00
CA ARG A 21 -10.10 3.57 -3.30
C ARG A 21 -9.93 4.55 -2.13
N ALA A 22 -10.17 4.10 -0.90
CA ALA A 22 -9.97 4.93 0.28
C ALA A 22 -8.50 5.37 0.42
N PHE A 23 -7.55 4.46 0.17
CA PHE A 23 -6.12 4.77 0.19
C PHE A 23 -5.72 5.75 -0.94
N GLU A 24 -6.29 5.60 -2.14
CA GLU A 24 -6.09 6.57 -3.23
C GLU A 24 -6.59 7.97 -2.86
N GLN A 25 -7.78 8.06 -2.27
CA GLN A 25 -8.33 9.33 -1.79
C GLN A 25 -7.47 9.96 -0.69
N ALA A 26 -6.87 9.16 0.19
CA ALA A 26 -5.95 9.65 1.20
C ALA A 26 -4.67 10.24 0.57
N LEU A 27 -4.12 9.59 -0.47
CA LEU A 27 -3.00 10.12 -1.25
C LEU A 27 -3.33 11.47 -1.91
N GLU A 28 -4.50 11.57 -2.56
CA GLU A 28 -4.95 12.83 -3.17
C GLU A 28 -5.20 13.94 -2.14
N SER A 29 -5.78 13.58 -1.00
CA SER A 29 -6.08 14.52 0.08
C SER A 29 -4.80 15.07 0.71
N ALA A 30 -3.81 14.20 0.98
CA ALA A 30 -2.51 14.62 1.50
C ALA A 30 -1.75 15.53 0.51
N ARG A 31 -1.90 15.29 -0.79
CA ARG A 31 -1.35 16.13 -1.85
C ARG A 31 -1.96 17.54 -1.86
N THR A 32 -3.28 17.63 -1.73
CA THR A 32 -4.03 18.89 -1.78
C THR A 32 -3.98 19.68 -0.49
N ALA A 33 -3.87 19.00 0.66
CA ALA A 33 -3.68 19.61 1.97
C ALA A 33 -2.21 20.00 2.25
N GLY A 34 -1.28 19.55 1.40
CA GLY A 34 0.16 19.66 1.61
C GLY A 34 0.69 21.09 1.69
N VAL A 35 1.53 21.30 2.71
CA VAL A 35 2.46 22.43 2.84
C VAL A 35 3.34 22.47 1.59
N SER A 36 3.47 23.64 0.96
CA SER A 36 4.30 23.86 -0.23
C SER A 36 5.69 23.19 -0.11
N GLY A 37 5.94 22.12 -0.89
CA GLY A 37 7.28 21.55 -1.07
C GLY A 37 7.48 20.07 -0.76
N GLU A 38 6.51 19.35 -0.20
CA GLU A 38 6.69 17.91 0.09
C GLU A 38 6.64 17.04 -1.17
N SER A 39 7.59 16.10 -1.32
CA SER A 39 7.67 15.23 -2.49
C SER A 39 6.55 14.17 -2.48
N PRO A 40 5.98 13.81 -3.65
CA PRO A 40 4.94 12.78 -3.74
C PRO A 40 5.38 11.42 -3.18
N LEU A 41 6.68 11.12 -3.29
CA LEU A 41 7.28 9.93 -2.71
C LEU A 41 7.28 9.98 -1.18
N ALA A 42 7.63 11.12 -0.57
CA ALA A 42 7.56 11.30 0.88
C ALA A 42 6.11 11.16 1.41
N THR A 43 5.14 11.77 0.74
CA THR A 43 3.72 11.62 1.08
C THR A 43 3.28 10.16 1.03
N TYR A 44 3.68 9.43 -0.03
CA TYR A 44 3.39 8.00 -0.15
C TYR A 44 4.02 7.17 0.97
N ILE A 45 5.28 7.45 1.35
CA ILE A 45 5.98 6.75 2.44
C ILE A 45 5.23 6.93 3.75
N LYS A 46 4.85 8.16 4.12
CA LYS A 46 4.15 8.46 5.38
C LYS A 46 2.81 7.73 5.47
N LEU A 47 1.94 7.93 4.48
CA LEU A 47 0.63 7.28 4.45
C LEU A 47 0.74 5.75 4.45
N SER A 48 1.69 5.22 3.69
CA SER A 48 1.94 3.79 3.64
C SER A 48 2.43 3.22 4.97
N ALA A 49 3.31 3.93 5.66
CA ALA A 49 3.86 3.52 6.95
C ALA A 49 2.78 3.59 8.04
N GLU A 50 1.93 4.60 8.06
CA GLU A 50 0.80 4.70 8.99
C GLU A 50 -0.16 3.51 8.79
N HIS A 51 -0.58 3.27 7.54
CA HIS A 51 -1.51 2.18 7.21
C HIS A 51 -0.98 0.79 7.57
N ALA A 52 0.34 0.59 7.44
CA ALA A 52 0.98 -0.66 7.81
C ALA A 52 0.96 -0.91 9.33
N GLU A 53 0.89 0.12 10.19
CA GLU A 53 0.75 -0.08 11.65
C GLU A 53 -0.68 -0.45 12.06
N GLU A 54 -1.67 0.07 11.35
CA GLU A 54 -3.10 -0.10 11.68
C GLU A 54 -3.67 -1.43 11.16
N SER A 55 -3.13 -1.95 10.07
CA SER A 55 -3.61 -3.16 9.39
C SER A 55 -3.12 -4.45 10.06
N LYS A 56 -4.04 -5.19 10.71
CA LYS A 56 -3.81 -6.57 11.20
C LYS A 56 -4.92 -7.57 10.84
N PRO A 57 -5.44 -7.64 9.60
CA PRO A 57 -6.31 -8.76 9.25
C PRO A 57 -5.43 -10.01 9.04
N SER A 58 -5.89 -11.16 9.57
CA SER A 58 -5.22 -12.46 9.36
C SER A 58 -5.03 -12.76 7.87
N ALA A 59 -3.81 -13.09 7.44
CA ALA A 59 -3.49 -13.48 6.05
C ALA A 59 -4.39 -14.59 5.48
N SER A 60 -4.96 -15.43 6.35
CA SER A 60 -5.70 -16.64 6.01
C SER A 60 -6.89 -16.42 5.06
N TRP A 61 -7.57 -15.28 5.15
CA TRP A 61 -8.71 -15.00 4.27
C TRP A 61 -8.28 -14.67 2.84
N ILE A 62 -7.12 -14.03 2.66
CA ILE A 62 -6.58 -13.68 1.34
C ILE A 62 -6.23 -14.95 0.58
N PHE A 63 -5.53 -15.89 1.23
CA PHE A 63 -5.20 -17.17 0.60
C PHE A 63 -6.43 -17.97 0.22
N SER A 64 -7.45 -17.94 1.08
CA SER A 64 -8.73 -18.60 0.79
C SER A 64 -9.42 -17.98 -0.43
N ALA A 65 -9.40 -16.65 -0.53
CA ALA A 65 -9.98 -15.94 -1.67
C ALA A 65 -9.22 -16.18 -2.97
N ILE A 66 -7.87 -16.23 -2.92
CA ILE A 66 -7.02 -16.59 -4.07
C ILE A 66 -7.29 -18.03 -4.54
N ALA A 67 -7.48 -18.96 -3.61
CA ALA A 67 -7.78 -20.35 -3.95
C ALA A 67 -9.15 -20.51 -4.62
N GLU A 68 -10.12 -19.67 -4.26
CA GLU A 68 -11.48 -19.65 -4.83
C GLU A 68 -11.52 -18.91 -6.18
N ASP A 69 -10.72 -17.86 -6.35
CA ASP A 69 -10.65 -17.03 -7.56
C ASP A 69 -9.19 -16.61 -7.84
N PRO A 70 -8.52 -17.21 -8.85
CA PRO A 70 -7.14 -16.85 -9.21
C PRO A 70 -6.98 -15.38 -9.62
N ASP A 71 -8.05 -14.75 -10.11
CA ASP A 71 -8.05 -13.34 -10.52
C ASP A 71 -8.31 -12.39 -9.35
N PHE A 72 -8.48 -12.90 -8.13
CA PHE A 72 -8.74 -12.11 -6.91
C PHE A 72 -7.74 -10.97 -6.70
N LEU A 73 -6.47 -11.18 -7.05
CA LEU A 73 -5.40 -10.19 -6.90
C LEU A 73 -5.36 -9.15 -8.03
N THR A 74 -6.14 -9.31 -9.10
CA THR A 74 -6.13 -8.42 -10.27
C THR A 74 -6.35 -6.95 -9.87
N PRO A 75 -7.31 -6.59 -9.01
CA PRO A 75 -7.50 -5.20 -8.60
C PRO A 75 -6.30 -4.64 -7.84
N ILE A 76 -5.68 -5.44 -6.96
CA ILE A 76 -4.48 -5.04 -6.22
C ILE A 76 -3.32 -4.80 -7.18
N LYS A 77 -3.14 -5.68 -8.18
CA LYS A 77 -2.07 -5.55 -9.19
C LYS A 77 -2.25 -4.28 -10.03
N SER A 78 -3.47 -4.02 -10.50
CA SER A 78 -3.80 -2.82 -11.28
C SER A 78 -3.58 -1.55 -10.46
N PHE A 79 -4.05 -1.53 -9.22
CA PHE A 79 -3.86 -0.42 -8.31
C PHE A 79 -2.37 -0.12 -8.05
N ARG A 80 -1.59 -1.13 -7.67
CA ARG A 80 -0.15 -0.97 -7.41
C ARG A 80 0.60 -0.45 -8.64
N ARG A 81 0.24 -0.95 -9.84
CA ARG A 81 0.80 -0.46 -11.10
C ARG A 81 0.48 1.02 -11.31
N GLN A 82 -0.77 1.43 -11.13
CA GLN A 82 -1.18 2.82 -11.30
C GLN A 82 -0.43 3.77 -10.36
N VAL A 83 -0.37 3.42 -9.07
CA VAL A 83 0.38 4.20 -8.07
C VAL A 83 1.86 4.28 -8.43
N PHE A 84 2.47 3.16 -8.83
CA PHE A 84 3.88 3.12 -9.18
C PHE A 84 4.21 3.98 -10.42
N GLU A 85 3.46 3.83 -11.52
CA GLU A 85 3.71 4.62 -12.73
C GLU A 85 3.50 6.12 -12.48
N ARG A 86 2.53 6.48 -11.63
CA ARG A 86 2.32 7.87 -11.22
C ARG A 86 3.52 8.40 -10.42
N LEU A 87 3.94 7.70 -9.37
CA LEU A 87 5.11 8.10 -8.58
C LEU A 87 6.36 8.22 -9.45
N LYS A 88 6.51 7.34 -10.45
CA LYS A 88 7.58 7.39 -11.44
C LYS A 88 7.52 8.62 -12.35
N GLY A 89 6.33 9.08 -12.72
CA GLY A 89 6.16 10.32 -13.47
C GLY A 89 6.45 11.58 -12.63
N GLU A 90 6.28 11.49 -11.31
CA GLU A 90 6.39 12.63 -10.39
C GLU A 90 7.72 12.69 -9.60
N THR A 91 8.51 11.61 -9.60
CA THR A 91 9.78 11.50 -8.86
C THR A 91 10.96 11.55 -9.83
N PRO A 92 11.80 12.60 -9.82
CA PRO A 92 12.93 12.71 -10.73
C PRO A 92 14.01 11.63 -10.50
N ASP A 93 14.25 11.25 -9.24
CA ASP A 93 15.21 10.20 -8.89
C ASP A 93 14.54 8.82 -8.88
N LEU A 94 14.73 8.08 -9.98
CA LEU A 94 14.21 6.72 -10.11
C LEU A 94 14.83 5.76 -9.08
N LYS A 95 16.08 5.96 -8.65
CA LYS A 95 16.71 5.08 -7.66
C LYS A 95 16.05 5.26 -6.30
N ALA A 96 15.86 6.52 -5.89
CA ALA A 96 15.13 6.85 -4.66
C ALA A 96 13.73 6.24 -4.68
N LEU A 97 13.00 6.40 -5.80
CA LEU A 97 11.68 5.78 -5.98
C LEU A 97 11.70 4.26 -5.78
N LEU A 98 12.59 3.55 -6.48
CA LEU A 98 12.62 2.08 -6.43
C LEU A 98 12.95 1.57 -5.02
N VAL A 99 13.94 2.19 -4.35
CA VAL A 99 14.33 1.82 -2.99
C VAL A 99 13.18 2.08 -2.02
N CYS A 100 12.62 3.28 -2.01
CA CYS A 100 11.57 3.65 -1.07
C CYS A 100 10.27 2.86 -1.30
N TYR A 101 9.86 2.71 -2.57
CA TYR A 101 8.64 1.97 -2.91
C TYR A 101 8.75 0.51 -2.49
N LEU A 102 9.85 -0.18 -2.84
CA LEU A 102 10.01 -1.60 -2.52
C LEU A 102 10.22 -1.85 -1.02
N ALA A 103 10.92 -0.97 -0.31
CA ALA A 103 11.08 -1.08 1.14
C ALA A 103 9.73 -0.98 1.87
N ILE A 104 8.87 -0.04 1.43
CA ILE A 104 7.52 0.12 1.96
C ILE A 104 6.62 -1.08 1.61
N GLU A 105 6.68 -1.60 0.38
CA GLU A 105 5.96 -2.83 0.01
C GLU A 105 6.46 -4.04 0.81
N GLY A 106 7.75 -4.10 1.12
CA GLY A 106 8.34 -5.13 1.98
C GLY A 106 7.75 -5.08 3.39
N LEU A 107 7.68 -3.90 4.00
CA LEU A 107 7.07 -3.71 5.32
C LEU A 107 5.60 -4.15 5.35
N ARG A 108 4.81 -3.76 4.34
CA ARG A 108 3.42 -4.21 4.21
C ARG A 108 3.31 -5.72 4.01
N SER A 109 4.20 -6.31 3.21
CA SER A 109 4.19 -7.75 2.96
C SER A 109 4.51 -8.51 4.24
N MET A 110 5.49 -8.07 5.02
CA MET A 110 5.80 -8.72 6.30
C MET A 110 4.59 -8.70 7.25
N ASN A 111 3.88 -7.57 7.33
CA ASN A 111 2.65 -7.46 8.13
C ASN A 111 1.54 -8.38 7.59
N LEU A 112 1.39 -8.46 6.26
CA LEU A 112 0.41 -9.33 5.62
C LEU A 112 0.64 -10.80 5.96
N PHE A 113 1.89 -11.24 6.03
CA PHE A 113 2.26 -12.63 6.29
C PHE A 113 2.54 -12.93 7.77
N ASP A 114 2.30 -11.98 8.68
CA ASP A 114 2.66 -12.08 10.11
C ASP A 114 4.13 -12.52 10.31
N SER A 115 5.00 -11.90 9.53
CA SER A 115 6.44 -12.22 9.44
C SER A 115 7.30 -10.99 9.76
N ASP A 116 6.77 -10.09 10.58
CA ASP A 116 7.50 -8.89 11.01
C ASP A 116 8.76 -9.29 11.79
N VAL A 117 9.89 -8.78 11.33
CA VAL A 117 11.22 -9.01 11.93
C VAL A 117 11.76 -7.75 12.58
N LEU A 118 11.16 -6.58 12.32
CA LEU A 118 11.66 -5.31 12.79
C LEU A 118 11.02 -4.96 14.13
N SER A 119 11.85 -4.53 15.08
CA SER A 119 11.36 -3.82 16.24
C SER A 119 10.70 -2.50 15.81
N ARG A 120 9.88 -1.92 16.71
CA ARG A 120 9.28 -0.60 16.48
C ARG A 120 10.33 0.48 16.20
N ASP A 121 11.52 0.35 16.78
CA ASP A 121 12.58 1.35 16.65
C ASP A 121 13.29 1.20 15.31
N GLU A 122 13.58 -0.02 14.87
CA GLU A 122 14.12 -0.30 13.54
C GLU A 122 13.13 0.10 12.44
N ARG A 123 11.83 -0.10 12.67
CA ARG A 123 10.77 0.36 11.76
C ARG A 123 10.76 1.88 11.63
N ARG A 124 10.82 2.61 12.76
CA ARG A 124 10.88 4.08 12.74
C ARG A 124 12.14 4.57 12.03
N LEU A 125 13.27 3.94 12.30
CA LEU A 125 14.55 4.23 11.63
C LEU A 125 14.46 4.01 10.12
N LEU A 126 13.89 2.88 9.68
CA LEU A 126 13.66 2.60 8.27
C LEU A 126 12.83 3.72 7.64
N VAL A 127 11.67 4.05 8.22
CA VAL A 127 10.77 5.07 7.68
C VAL A 127 11.47 6.44 7.61
N SER A 128 12.22 6.85 8.63
CA SER A 128 12.97 8.11 8.57
C SER A 128 14.04 8.10 7.48
N SER A 129 14.78 7.01 7.31
CA SER A 129 15.79 6.90 6.25
C SER A 129 15.17 6.92 4.85
N LEU A 130 13.98 6.32 4.66
CA LEU A 130 13.29 6.40 3.38
C LEU A 130 12.82 7.83 3.06
N LEU A 131 12.41 8.59 4.07
CA LEU A 131 12.04 10.01 3.89
C LEU A 131 13.25 10.86 3.52
N GLU A 132 14.41 10.63 4.13
CA GLU A 132 15.67 11.31 3.75
C GLU A 132 16.06 11.01 2.29
N ILE A 133 15.88 9.76 1.83
CA ILE A 133 16.14 9.37 0.45
C ILE A 133 15.12 10.01 -0.52
N ALA A 134 13.87 10.20 -0.08
CA ALA A 134 12.80 10.73 -0.92
C ALA A 134 12.92 12.23 -1.22
N GLY A 135 13.74 12.96 -0.45
CA GLY A 135 13.88 14.42 -0.55
C GLY A 135 12.77 15.14 0.18
#